data_AF-A0A209AA05-F1
#
_entry.id   AF-A0A209AA05-F1
#
_cell.length_a   1.000
_cell.length_b   1.000
_cell.length_c   1.000
_cell.angle_alpha   90.00
_cell.angle_beta   90.00
_cell.angle_gamma   90.00
#
_symmetry.space_group_name_H-M   'P 1'
#
loop_
_entity.id
_entity.type
_entity.pdbx_description
1 polymer ?
#
loop_
_entity_poly.entity_id
_entity_poly.type
_entity_poly.pdbx_seq_one_letter_code
_entity_poly.pdbx_strand_id
1 'polypeptide(L)'
;MKYSTLAAIIVGISATLGSVSHQVQAAGATLINLDCKLKEGANLTAVLDGPNQQLTIDKSVFQFVKVNPEGQGEALIFQKANSQEQVIASLNISAMPIRLAVVDGEQANQYICTHTEA
;
A
#
# COMPACT_ATOMS: atom_id res chain seq x y z
N MET A 1 17.07 -19.55 68.83
CA MET A 1 16.55 -20.29 67.66
C MET A 1 17.00 -19.56 66.41
N LYS A 2 17.56 -20.29 65.43
CA LYS A 2 18.24 -19.77 64.23
C LYS A 2 17.26 -19.06 63.29
N TYR A 3 17.60 -17.85 62.85
CA TYR A 3 16.92 -17.18 61.73
C TYR A 3 17.45 -17.78 60.42
N SER A 4 16.61 -18.54 59.71
CA SER A 4 16.87 -18.94 58.32
C SER A 4 16.12 -17.98 57.41
N THR A 5 16.88 -17.10 56.77
CA THR A 5 16.45 -16.24 55.67
C THR A 5 16.16 -17.13 54.45
N LEU A 6 14.89 -17.30 54.10
CA LEU A 6 14.50 -17.91 52.82
C LEU A 6 14.22 -16.77 51.84
N ALA A 7 15.22 -16.46 51.02
CA ALA A 7 15.06 -15.59 49.86
C ALA A 7 14.37 -16.39 48.75
N ALA A 8 13.08 -16.14 48.52
CA ALA A 8 12.39 -16.62 47.34
C ALA A 8 12.74 -15.67 46.17
N ILE A 9 13.68 -16.10 45.32
CA ILE A 9 14.05 -15.36 44.11
C ILE A 9 13.03 -15.76 43.04
N ILE A 10 12.03 -14.91 42.82
CA ILE A 10 11.10 -15.04 41.69
C ILE A 10 11.87 -14.62 40.45
N VAL A 11 12.47 -15.58 39.75
CA VAL A 11 12.98 -15.38 38.39
C VAL A 11 11.77 -15.33 37.47
N GLY A 12 11.17 -14.15 37.37
CA GLY A 12 10.21 -13.84 36.32
C GLY A 12 10.97 -13.81 35.00
N ILE A 13 10.98 -14.93 34.28
CA ILE A 13 11.42 -14.94 32.88
C ILE A 13 10.31 -14.25 32.09
N SER A 14 10.39 -12.92 32.03
CA SER A 14 9.66 -12.12 31.07
C SER A 14 10.20 -12.49 29.70
N ALA A 15 9.63 -13.51 29.06
CA ALA A 15 9.75 -13.68 27.64
C ALA A 15 8.97 -12.52 27.00
N THR A 16 9.59 -11.34 26.95
CA THR A 16 9.18 -10.31 26.01
C THR A 16 9.40 -10.94 24.65
N LEU A 17 8.34 -11.49 24.07
CA LEU A 17 8.20 -11.66 22.64
C LEU A 17 8.36 -10.25 22.08
N GLY A 18 9.61 -9.86 21.83
CA GLY A 18 9.93 -8.76 20.97
C GLY A 18 9.28 -9.13 19.66
N SER A 19 8.11 -8.55 19.41
CA SER A 19 7.58 -8.39 18.08
C SER A 19 8.67 -7.67 17.32
N VAL A 20 9.55 -8.46 16.72
CA VAL A 20 10.39 -8.04 15.63
C VAL A 20 9.38 -7.71 14.53
N SER A 21 8.87 -6.48 14.58
CA SER A 21 8.35 -5.78 13.44
C SER A 21 9.48 -5.85 12.44
N HIS A 22 9.46 -6.88 11.59
CA HIS A 22 10.17 -6.85 10.34
C HIS A 22 9.45 -5.73 9.59
N GLN A 23 9.84 -4.49 9.88
CA GLN A 23 9.79 -3.43 8.90
C GLN A 23 10.67 -4.00 7.79
N VAL A 24 10.00 -4.70 6.87
CA VAL A 24 10.58 -5.12 5.61
C VAL A 24 11.17 -3.85 5.05
N GLN A 25 12.48 -3.76 5.23
CA GLN A 25 13.32 -2.70 4.76
C GLN A 25 13.04 -2.69 3.27
N ALA A 26 12.26 -1.70 2.81
CA ALA A 26 11.93 -1.50 1.42
C ALA A 26 13.25 -1.27 0.68
N ALA A 27 13.85 -2.37 0.24
CA ALA A 27 15.02 -2.37 -0.59
C ALA A 27 14.55 -1.87 -1.96
N GLY A 28 14.80 -0.58 -2.20
CA GLY A 28 14.43 0.12 -3.42
C GLY A 28 13.48 1.26 -3.11
N ALA A 29 13.98 2.49 -3.24
CA ALA A 29 13.13 3.66 -3.42
C ALA A 29 12.41 3.53 -4.78
N THR A 30 11.45 2.62 -4.86
CA THR A 30 10.75 2.35 -6.13
C THR A 30 9.55 3.28 -6.21
N LEU A 31 9.85 4.55 -6.41
CA LEU A 31 8.86 5.52 -6.84
C LEU A 31 8.60 5.25 -8.32
N ILE A 32 7.39 4.85 -8.66
CA ILE A 32 7.01 4.49 -10.03
C ILE A 32 6.09 5.57 -10.58
N ASN A 33 6.55 6.28 -11.61
CA ASN A 33 5.72 7.21 -12.35
C ASN A 33 4.98 6.48 -13.48
N LEU A 34 3.71 6.83 -13.62
CA LEU A 34 2.78 6.25 -14.57
C LEU A 34 2.08 7.37 -15.33
N ASP A 35 2.21 7.35 -16.66
CA ASP A 35 1.35 8.13 -17.56
C ASP A 35 0.17 7.24 -17.93
N CYS A 36 -1.05 7.66 -17.57
CA CYS A 36 -2.25 6.86 -17.69
C CYS A 36 -3.24 7.54 -18.63
N LYS A 37 -3.74 6.79 -19.61
CA LYS A 37 -4.65 7.29 -20.65
C LYS A 37 -5.99 6.60 -20.56
N LEU A 38 -7.05 7.40 -20.48
CA LEU A 38 -8.42 6.97 -20.64
C LEU A 38 -8.68 6.69 -22.12
N LYS A 39 -9.52 5.71 -22.43
CA LYS A 39 -9.89 5.36 -23.81
C LYS A 39 -10.46 6.54 -24.61
N GLU A 40 -11.07 7.51 -23.92
CA GLU A 40 -11.68 8.72 -24.49
C GLU A 40 -10.75 9.95 -24.50
N GLY A 41 -9.45 9.78 -24.21
CA GLY A 41 -8.42 10.81 -24.44
C GLY A 41 -8.08 11.69 -23.23
N ALA A 42 -8.73 11.50 -22.08
CA ALA A 42 -8.28 12.10 -20.83
C ALA A 42 -6.97 11.43 -20.36
N ASN A 43 -5.95 12.23 -20.05
CA ASN A 43 -4.70 11.74 -19.47
C ASN A 43 -4.68 12.08 -17.99
N LEU A 44 -4.13 11.19 -17.18
CA LEU A 44 -3.83 11.45 -15.78
C LEU A 44 -2.41 11.01 -15.47
N THR A 45 -1.83 11.63 -14.46
CA THR A 45 -0.52 11.23 -13.93
C THR A 45 -0.71 10.51 -12.61
N ALA A 46 -0.09 9.34 -12.49
CA ALA A 46 -0.10 8.55 -11.28
C ALA A 46 1.32 8.25 -10.79
N VAL A 47 1.52 8.29 -9.48
CA VAL A 47 2.80 7.99 -8.84
C VAL A 47 2.57 6.97 -7.75
N LEU A 48 3.10 5.76 -7.93
CA LEU A 48 3.13 4.73 -6.89
C LEU A 48 4.39 4.89 -6.05
N ASP A 49 4.20 5.27 -4.80
CA ASP A 49 5.23 5.35 -3.77
C ASP A 49 5.16 4.08 -2.92
N GLY A 50 5.92 3.06 -3.33
CA GLY A 50 5.98 1.78 -2.63
C GLY A 50 6.39 1.91 -1.15
N PRO A 51 7.48 2.63 -0.81
CA PRO A 51 7.92 2.83 0.57
C PRO A 51 6.86 3.44 1.48
N ASN A 52 6.11 4.43 0.99
CA ASN A 52 5.04 5.05 1.78
C ASN A 52 3.68 4.37 1.59
N GLN A 53 3.60 3.32 0.78
CA GLN A 53 2.35 2.59 0.47
C GLN A 53 1.25 3.53 -0.05
N GLN A 54 1.64 4.49 -0.89
CA GLN A 54 0.76 5.54 -1.39
C GLN A 54 0.69 5.51 -2.92
N LEU A 55 -0.49 5.84 -3.44
CA LEU A 55 -0.69 6.15 -4.84
C LEU A 55 -1.19 7.58 -4.95
N THR A 56 -0.45 8.43 -5.67
CA THR A 56 -0.91 9.79 -5.96
C THR A 56 -1.49 9.84 -7.36
N ILE A 57 -2.72 10.34 -7.52
CA ILE A 57 -3.40 10.52 -8.81
C ILE A 57 -3.82 11.98 -8.89
N ASP A 58 -3.29 12.74 -9.85
CA ASP A 58 -3.60 14.18 -10.04
C ASP A 58 -3.63 14.99 -8.72
N LYS A 59 -2.59 14.81 -7.90
CA LYS A 59 -2.38 15.43 -6.56
C LYS A 59 -3.28 14.89 -5.43
N SER A 60 -4.23 14.02 -5.72
CA SER A 60 -4.98 13.31 -4.69
C SER A 60 -4.18 12.11 -4.19
N VAL A 61 -4.05 11.99 -2.88
CA VAL A 61 -3.35 10.86 -2.24
C VAL A 61 -4.34 9.74 -1.95
N PHE A 62 -3.96 8.52 -2.33
CA PHE A 62 -4.66 7.29 -2.01
C PHE A 62 -3.75 6.40 -1.15
N GLN A 63 -4.30 5.88 -0.05
CA GLN A 63 -3.59 5.00 0.86
C GLN A 63 -3.84 3.55 0.50
N PHE A 64 -2.80 2.72 0.55
CA PHE A 64 -2.93 1.29 0.34
C PHE A 64 -3.89 0.66 1.34
N VAL A 65 -4.72 -0.25 0.83
CA VAL A 65 -5.69 -1.01 1.61
C VAL A 65 -5.35 -2.49 1.63
N LYS A 66 -5.19 -3.08 0.43
CA LYS A 66 -4.97 -4.52 0.28
C LYS A 66 -4.46 -4.85 -1.12
N VAL A 67 -3.94 -6.07 -1.26
CA VAL A 67 -3.76 -6.71 -2.56
C VAL A 67 -5.02 -7.54 -2.87
N ASN A 68 -5.52 -7.44 -4.09
CA ASN A 68 -6.57 -8.30 -4.62
C ASN A 68 -5.98 -9.17 -5.75
N PRO A 69 -5.97 -10.50 -5.62
CA PRO A 69 -5.56 -11.36 -6.71
C PRO A 69 -6.57 -11.23 -7.86
N GLU A 70 -6.08 -10.84 -9.03
CA GLU A 70 -6.85 -10.81 -10.27
C GLU A 70 -6.32 -11.94 -11.17
N GLY A 71 -7.16 -12.61 -11.97
CA GLY A 71 -6.75 -13.84 -12.67
C GLY A 71 -5.44 -13.76 -13.48
N GLN A 72 -5.00 -12.56 -13.90
CA GLN A 72 -3.74 -12.32 -14.63
C GLN A 72 -2.68 -11.54 -13.82
N GLY A 73 -2.81 -11.42 -12.50
CA GLY A 73 -1.83 -10.71 -11.67
C GLY A 73 -2.34 -10.30 -10.29
N GLU A 74 -1.76 -9.25 -9.74
CA GLU A 74 -2.12 -8.70 -8.44
C GLU A 74 -2.50 -7.24 -8.62
N ALA A 75 -3.71 -6.89 -8.18
CA ALA A 75 -4.15 -5.51 -8.13
C ALA A 75 -3.94 -4.94 -6.73
N LEU A 76 -3.19 -3.85 -6.65
CA LEU A 76 -3.03 -3.05 -5.45
C LEU A 76 -4.26 -2.15 -5.31
N ILE A 77 -4.98 -2.27 -4.20
CA ILE A 77 -6.17 -1.49 -3.92
C ILE A 77 -5.80 -0.34 -2.97
N PHE A 78 -6.22 0.86 -3.34
CA PHE A 78 -6.01 2.09 -2.57
C PHE A 78 -7.33 2.83 -2.35
N GLN A 79 -7.41 3.60 -1.27
CA GLN A 79 -8.55 4.45 -0.94
C GLN A 79 -8.11 5.90 -0.78
N LYS A 80 -8.86 6.84 -1.36
CA LYS A 80 -8.54 8.27 -1.27
C LYS A 80 -8.50 8.73 0.18
N ALA A 81 -7.38 9.34 0.56
CA ALA A 81 -7.17 9.84 1.92
C ALA A 81 -8.07 11.04 2.20
N ASN A 82 -8.54 11.16 3.45
CA ASN A 82 -9.27 12.33 3.97
C ASN A 82 -10.51 12.75 3.14
N SER A 83 -11.14 11.80 2.44
CA SER A 83 -12.32 12.04 1.62
C SER A 83 -13.57 11.52 2.33
N GLN A 84 -14.65 12.32 2.36
CA GLN A 84 -15.98 11.83 2.77
C GLN A 84 -16.57 10.87 1.73
N GLU A 85 -16.14 11.02 0.47
CA GLU A 85 -16.48 10.13 -0.63
C GLU A 85 -15.51 8.94 -0.66
N GLN A 86 -16.06 7.73 -0.79
CA GLN A 86 -15.27 6.49 -0.90
C GLN A 86 -14.76 6.31 -2.33
N VAL A 87 -13.71 7.06 -2.68
CA VAL A 87 -13.03 6.87 -3.98
C VAL A 87 -11.97 5.79 -3.82
N ILE A 88 -12.07 4.73 -4.63
CA ILE A 88 -11.17 3.57 -4.64
C ILE A 88 -10.35 3.57 -5.94
N ALA A 89 -9.06 3.32 -5.82
CA ALA A 89 -8.18 3.06 -6.96
C ALA A 89 -7.70 1.61 -6.94
N SER A 90 -7.69 0.96 -8.10
CA SER A 90 -7.13 -0.38 -8.30
C SER A 90 -6.02 -0.28 -9.34
N LEU A 91 -4.79 -0.62 -8.95
CA LEU A 91 -3.62 -0.55 -9.82
C LEU A 91 -3.03 -1.96 -9.99
N ASN A 92 -3.06 -2.47 -11.21
CA ASN A 92 -2.44 -3.74 -11.57
C ASN A 92 -1.18 -3.47 -12.39
N ILE A 93 -0.03 -3.45 -11.72
CA ILE A 93 1.30 -3.27 -12.34
C ILE A 93 1.89 -4.58 -12.89
N SER A 94 1.35 -5.73 -12.47
CA SER A 94 1.81 -7.05 -12.90
C SER A 94 1.23 -7.45 -14.26
N ALA A 95 0.09 -6.86 -14.65
CA ALA A 95 -0.51 -7.06 -15.95
C ALA A 95 0.20 -6.25 -17.05
N MET A 96 0.25 -6.81 -18.26
CA MET A 96 0.63 -6.08 -19.48
C MET A 96 -0.59 -5.96 -20.41
N PRO A 97 -1.08 -4.75 -20.71
CA PRO A 97 -0.59 -3.46 -20.21
C PRO A 97 -0.97 -3.19 -18.74
N ILE A 98 -0.26 -2.27 -18.08
CA ILE A 98 -0.58 -1.80 -16.71
C ILE A 98 -1.95 -1.14 -16.74
N ARG A 99 -2.78 -1.46 -15.74
CA ARG A 99 -4.15 -0.94 -15.65
C ARG A 99 -4.35 -0.20 -14.34
N LEU A 100 -4.96 0.97 -14.44
CA LEU A 100 -5.45 1.72 -13.30
C LEU A 100 -6.96 1.88 -13.45
N ALA A 101 -7.73 1.53 -12.43
CA ALA A 101 -9.15 1.83 -12.35
C ALA A 101 -9.40 2.78 -11.17
N VAL A 102 -10.20 3.82 -11.37
CA VAL A 102 -10.63 4.75 -10.32
C VAL A 102 -12.15 4.71 -10.26
N VAL A 103 -12.69 4.44 -9.07
CA VAL A 103 -14.13 4.28 -8.82
C VAL A 103 -14.57 5.27 -7.75
N ASP A 104 -15.51 6.15 -8.07
CA ASP A 104 -16.02 7.22 -7.19
C ASP A 104 -17.51 7.05 -6.84
N GLY A 105 -17.96 5.81 -6.71
CA GLY A 105 -19.33 5.44 -6.32
C GLY A 105 -20.32 5.41 -7.50
N GLU A 106 -20.23 6.36 -8.43
CA GLU A 106 -21.09 6.41 -9.62
C GLU A 106 -20.34 6.06 -10.91
N GLN A 107 -19.05 6.41 -11.01
CA GLN A 107 -18.26 6.21 -12.21
C GLN A 107 -17.10 5.27 -11.94
N ALA A 108 -16.76 4.46 -12.94
CA ALA A 108 -15.60 3.59 -12.95
C ALA A 108 -14.77 3.89 -14.19
N ASN A 109 -13.72 4.70 -14.00
CA ASN A 109 -12.83 5.10 -15.08
C ASN A 109 -11.64 4.13 -15.17
N GLN A 110 -11.40 3.59 -16.36
CA GLN A 110 -10.34 2.60 -16.62
C GLN A 110 -9.26 3.18 -17.53
N TYR A 111 -8.04 3.19 -17.04
CA TYR A 111 -6.88 3.76 -17.70
C TYR A 111 -5.87 2.67 -18.06
N ILE A 112 -5.23 2.86 -19.21
CA ILE A 112 -4.04 2.10 -19.59
C ILE A 112 -2.83 2.97 -19.25
N CYS A 113 -1.92 2.42 -18.45
CA CYS A 113 -0.76 3.14 -17.99
C CYS A 113 0.54 2.61 -18.60
N THR A 114 1.52 3.49 -18.72
CA THR A 114 2.89 3.15 -19.08
C THR A 114 3.85 3.73 -18.05
N HIS A 115 4.92 3.00 -17.74
CA HIS A 115 6.03 3.55 -16.97
C HIS A 115 6.59 4.79 -17.67
N THR A 116 6.82 5.84 -16.90
CA THR A 116 7.55 7.02 -17.35
C THR A 116 8.76 7.24 -16.47
N GLU A 117 9.81 7.80 -17.05
CA GLU A 117 10.95 8.28 -16.28
C GLU A 117 10.55 9.55 -15.52
N ALA A 118 11.11 9.72 -14.32
CA ALA A 118 10.91 10.88 -13.46
C ALA A 118 11.68 12.10 -13.97
#